data_AF-A0A9P0LTA9-F1
#
_entry.id   AF-A0A9P0LTA9-F1
#
_cell.length_a   1.000
_cell.length_b   1.000
_cell.length_c   1.000
_cell.angle_alpha   90.00
_cell.angle_beta   90.00
_cell.angle_gamma   90.00
#
_symmetry.space_group_name_H-M   'P 1'
#
loop_
_entity.id
_entity.type
_entity.pdbx_description
1 polymer ?
#
loop_
_entity_poly.entity_id
_entity_poly.type
_entity_poly.pdbx_seq_one_letter_code
_entity_poly.pdbx_strand_id
1 'polypeptide(L)'
;MNTTFVCCAVAAGQYVAPMVIFKRKRIAPELADRAPPGSLIEISDTGYINVDLFVTWLKHFVAAIEPSKEDRVLLVLDGHTTHSRNLAAIEMARENGVIILQLPGHTTHRLQPLDVAVFKPFQVYYDQSVEK
;
A
#
# COMPACT_ATOMS: atom_id res chain seq x y z
N MET A 1 3.19 18.38 7.07
CA MET A 1 2.45 17.95 5.86
C MET A 1 2.38 16.43 5.94
N ASN A 2 1.20 15.81 5.83
CA ASN A 2 1.11 14.35 5.91
C ASN A 2 1.28 13.75 4.51
N THR A 3 2.17 12.78 4.40
CA THR A 3 2.37 11.94 3.21
C THR A 3 2.22 10.50 3.64
N THR A 4 1.41 9.73 2.93
CA THR A 4 1.20 8.31 3.21
C THR A 4 1.88 7.47 2.15
N PHE A 5 2.68 6.49 2.59
CA PHE A 5 3.22 5.44 1.74
C PHE A 5 2.39 4.19 1.91
N VAL A 6 1.90 3.64 0.81
CA VAL A 6 1.22 2.34 0.76
C VAL A 6 2.19 1.35 0.13
N CYS A 7 2.85 0.57 0.99
CA CYS A 7 3.85 -0.41 0.57
C CYS A 7 3.29 -1.83 0.66
N CYS A 8 3.83 -2.72 -0.17
CA CYS A 8 3.54 -4.14 -0.13
C CYS A 8 4.82 -4.93 -0.42
N ALA A 9 5.06 -5.96 0.37
CA ALA A 9 6.15 -6.89 0.18
C ALA A 9 5.60 -8.31 -0.01
N VAL A 10 6.31 -9.11 -0.78
CA VAL A 10 6.02 -10.53 -0.95
C VAL A 10 6.96 -11.36 -0.08
N ALA A 11 6.52 -12.56 0.30
CA ALA A 11 7.29 -13.44 1.19
C ALA A 11 8.67 -13.83 0.63
N ALA A 12 8.87 -13.76 -0.69
CA ALA A 12 10.16 -13.98 -1.34
C ALA A 12 11.18 -12.83 -1.13
N GLY A 13 10.82 -11.77 -0.40
CA GLY A 13 11.69 -10.63 -0.12
C GLY A 13 11.68 -9.53 -1.18
N GLN A 14 10.84 -9.65 -2.22
CA GLN A 14 10.60 -8.59 -3.19
C GLN A 14 9.49 -7.65 -2.69
N TYR A 15 9.31 -6.51 -3.36
CA TYR A 15 8.27 -5.55 -3.03
C TYR A 15 7.60 -5.00 -4.29
N VAL A 16 6.34 -4.60 -4.15
CA VAL A 16 5.61 -3.85 -5.17
C VAL A 16 5.97 -2.38 -5.00
N ALA A 17 6.26 -1.68 -6.10
CA ALA A 17 6.56 -0.26 -6.06
C ALA A 17 5.44 0.51 -5.33
N PRO A 18 5.78 1.40 -4.39
CA PRO A 18 4.81 1.95 -3.45
C PRO A 18 3.85 2.92 -4.13
N MET A 19 2.65 3.09 -3.56
CA MET A 19 1.85 4.28 -3.81
C MET A 19 2.21 5.35 -2.78
N VAL A 20 2.41 6.59 -3.24
CA VAL A 20 2.67 7.75 -2.40
C VAL A 20 1.51 8.72 -2.51
N ILE A 21 0.86 9.01 -1.38
CA ILE A 21 -0.32 9.87 -1.31
C ILE A 21 0.06 11.18 -0.62
N PHE A 22 -0.05 12.28 -1.35
CA PHE A 22 0.20 13.62 -0.82
C PHE A 22 -1.10 14.33 -0.42
N LYS A 23 -1.09 15.01 0.73
CA LYS A 23 -2.22 15.88 1.14
C LYS A 23 -2.30 17.14 0.26
N ARG A 24 -3.06 17.09 -0.85
CA ARG A 24 -3.17 18.17 -1.86
C ARG A 24 -4.51 18.12 -2.61
N LYS A 25 -4.89 19.27 -3.20
CA LYS A 25 -6.04 19.41 -4.11
C LYS A 25 -5.68 19.35 -5.60
N ARG A 26 -4.40 19.47 -5.93
CA ARG A 26 -3.90 19.49 -7.32
C ARG A 26 -2.66 18.63 -7.41
N ILE A 27 -2.58 17.82 -8.45
CA ILE A 27 -1.40 17.03 -8.77
C ILE A 27 -0.37 17.97 -9.41
N ALA A 28 0.90 17.73 -9.08
CA ALA A 28 2.03 18.49 -9.57
C ALA A 28 3.10 17.48 -10.00
N PRO A 29 3.65 17.55 -11.23
CA PRO A 29 4.60 16.56 -11.73
C PRO A 29 5.82 16.35 -10.82
N GLU A 30 6.23 17.41 -10.12
CA GLU A 30 7.37 17.43 -9.20
C GLU A 30 7.17 16.50 -7.99
N LEU A 31 5.94 16.05 -7.71
CA LEU A 31 5.67 15.06 -6.67
C LEU A 31 6.26 13.69 -6.99
N ALA A 32 6.53 13.41 -8.28
CA ALA A 32 7.20 12.21 -8.72
C ALA A 32 8.73 12.34 -8.70
N ASP A 33 9.27 13.54 -8.45
CA ASP A 33 10.71 13.76 -8.48
C ASP A 33 11.40 12.88 -7.44
N ARG A 34 12.32 12.04 -7.92
CA ARG A 34 13.10 11.09 -7.10
C ARG A 34 12.25 10.05 -6.36
N ALA A 35 10.98 9.87 -6.73
CA ALA A 35 10.19 8.76 -6.23
C ALA A 35 10.83 7.43 -6.69
N PRO A 36 10.73 6.33 -5.91
CA PRO A 36 11.20 5.03 -6.34
C PRO A 36 10.61 4.66 -7.71
N PRO A 37 11.39 4.07 -8.63
CA PRO A 37 10.90 3.71 -9.96
C PRO A 37 9.63 2.85 -9.90
N GLY A 38 8.64 3.18 -10.73
CA GLY A 38 7.34 2.50 -10.75
C GLY A 38 6.38 2.91 -9.63
N SER A 39 6.74 3.87 -8.78
CA SER A 39 5.81 4.36 -7.74
C SER A 39 4.59 5.03 -8.36
N LEU A 40 3.44 4.79 -7.73
CA LEU A 40 2.18 5.44 -8.10
C LEU A 40 2.00 6.70 -7.25
N ILE A 41 1.93 7.87 -7.89
CA ILE A 41 1.82 9.16 -7.21
C ILE A 41 0.37 9.63 -7.23
N GLU A 42 -0.22 9.71 -6.05
CA GLU A 42 -1.62 10.09 -5.87
C GLU A 42 -1.75 11.25 -4.88
N ILE A 43 -2.94 11.86 -4.86
CA ILE A 43 -3.28 12.92 -3.92
C ILE A 43 -4.61 12.64 -3.23
N SER A 44 -4.77 13.15 -2.02
CA SER A 44 -6.08 13.22 -1.37
C SER A 44 -6.19 14.47 -0.49
N ASP A 45 -7.42 14.90 -0.21
CA ASP A 45 -7.67 16.06 0.67
C ASP A 45 -7.14 15.84 2.09
N THR A 46 -7.10 14.58 2.55
CA THR A 46 -6.66 14.20 3.89
C THR A 46 -5.19 13.79 3.93
N GLY A 47 -4.62 13.40 2.79
CA GLY A 47 -3.31 12.74 2.68
C GLY A 47 -3.33 11.25 2.96
N TYR A 48 -4.48 10.68 3.33
CA TYR A 48 -4.64 9.25 3.60
C TYR A 48 -5.28 8.53 2.41
N ILE A 49 -5.14 7.20 2.41
CA ILE A 49 -5.85 6.31 1.49
C ILE A 49 -7.36 6.36 1.72
N ASN A 50 -8.13 6.28 0.63
CA ASN A 50 -9.58 6.14 0.63
C ASN A 50 -9.99 4.95 -0.24
N VAL A 51 -11.30 4.71 -0.38
CA VAL A 51 -11.87 3.57 -1.10
C VAL A 51 -11.42 3.56 -2.58
N ASP A 52 -11.43 4.71 -3.25
CA ASP A 52 -11.08 4.82 -4.68
C ASP A 52 -9.57 4.66 -4.92
N LEU A 53 -8.76 5.27 -4.05
CA LEU A 53 -7.31 5.11 -4.06
C LEU A 53 -6.91 3.67 -3.77
N PHE A 54 -7.65 2.97 -2.90
CA PHE A 54 -7.39 1.55 -2.65
C PHE A 54 -7.68 0.68 -3.88
N VAL A 55 -8.74 0.95 -4.65
CA VAL A 55 -8.99 0.26 -5.93
C VAL A 55 -7.86 0.54 -6.91
N THR A 56 -7.41 1.79 -7.00
CA THR A 56 -6.29 2.18 -7.88
C THR A 56 -5.00 1.47 -7.49
N TRP A 57 -4.71 1.41 -6.19
CA TRP A 57 -3.58 0.67 -5.65
C TRP A 57 -3.69 -0.84 -5.95
N LEU A 58 -4.88 -1.43 -5.82
CA LEU A 58 -5.08 -2.86 -6.07
C LEU A 58 -4.90 -3.20 -7.56
N LYS A 59 -5.26 -2.30 -8.49
CA LYS A 59 -4.93 -2.46 -9.93
C LYS A 59 -3.43 -2.46 -10.17
N HIS A 60 -2.71 -1.52 -9.53
CA HIS A 60 -1.25 -1.45 -9.58
C HIS A 60 -0.60 -2.74 -9.02
N PHE A 61 -1.11 -3.26 -7.91
CA PHE A 61 -0.69 -4.54 -7.34
C PHE A 61 -0.90 -5.72 -8.32
N VAL A 62 -2.09 -5.84 -8.90
CA VAL A 62 -2.41 -6.92 -9.85
C VAL A 62 -1.51 -6.84 -11.09
N ALA A 63 -1.24 -5.64 -11.61
CA ALA A 63 -0.33 -5.46 -12.75
C ALA A 63 1.12 -5.83 -12.43
N ALA A 64 1.55 -5.68 -11.17
CA ALA A 64 2.92 -5.98 -10.75
C ALA A 64 3.12 -7.48 -10.42
N ILE A 65 2.10 -8.14 -9.89
CA ILE A 65 2.17 -9.53 -9.41
C ILE A 65 1.64 -10.53 -10.44
N GLU A 66 0.75 -10.07 -11.34
CA GLU A 66 0.09 -10.88 -12.37
C GLU A 66 -0.56 -12.18 -11.84
N PRO A 67 -1.36 -12.11 -10.74
CA PRO A 67 -2.03 -13.28 -10.19
C PRO A 67 -3.09 -13.82 -11.17
N SER A 68 -3.46 -15.10 -11.00
CA SER A 68 -4.52 -15.72 -11.79
C SER A 68 -5.43 -16.62 -10.95
N LYS A 69 -6.54 -17.07 -11.53
CA LYS A 69 -7.47 -17.98 -10.84
C LYS A 69 -6.86 -19.36 -10.54
N GLU A 70 -5.88 -19.76 -11.37
CA GLU A 70 -5.14 -21.02 -11.25
C GLU A 70 -3.90 -20.86 -10.35
N ASP A 71 -3.29 -19.67 -10.32
CA ASP A 71 -2.17 -19.31 -9.45
C ASP A 71 -2.52 -18.12 -8.55
N ARG A 72 -3.18 -18.44 -7.43
CA ARG A 72 -3.79 -17.44 -6.55
C ARG A 72 -2.78 -16.86 -5.59
N VAL A 73 -2.93 -15.57 -5.32
CA VAL A 73 -2.08 -14.84 -4.35
C VAL A 73 -2.90 -14.46 -3.12
N LEU A 74 -2.32 -14.69 -1.94
CA LEU A 74 -2.86 -14.23 -0.67
C LEU A 74 -2.33 -12.81 -0.38
N LEU A 75 -3.24 -11.83 -0.39
CA LEU A 75 -2.96 -10.47 0.02
C LEU A 75 -3.39 -10.27 1.49
N VAL A 76 -2.41 -10.06 2.37
CA VAL A 76 -2.65 -9.80 3.80
C VAL A 76 -2.66 -8.28 4.03
N LEU A 77 -3.78 -7.77 4.53
CA LEU A 77 -4.00 -6.35 4.81
C LEU A 77 -4.07 -6.11 6.32
N ASP A 78 -3.68 -4.90 6.72
CA ASP A 78 -3.93 -4.45 8.09
C ASP A 78 -5.43 -4.28 8.36
N GLY A 79 -5.80 -4.15 9.63
CA GLY A 79 -7.20 -4.03 10.06
C GLY A 79 -7.91 -2.74 9.64
N HIS A 80 -7.37 -1.93 8.72
CA HIS A 80 -7.97 -0.65 8.35
C HIS A 80 -9.29 -0.83 7.58
N THR A 81 -10.30 -0.04 7.96
CA THR A 81 -11.70 -0.18 7.52
C THR A 81 -11.92 0.12 6.03
N THR A 82 -10.99 0.82 5.39
CA THR A 82 -11.01 1.11 3.94
C THR A 82 -10.91 -0.16 3.10
N HIS A 83 -10.30 -1.22 3.62
CA HIS A 83 -10.18 -2.52 2.97
C HIS A 83 -11.47 -3.34 3.01
N SER A 84 -12.23 -3.24 4.12
CA SER A 84 -13.35 -4.13 4.42
C SER A 84 -14.67 -3.71 3.78
N ARG A 85 -14.83 -2.43 3.43
CA ARG A 85 -16.09 -1.85 2.92
C ARG A 85 -15.99 -1.39 1.47
N ASN A 86 -15.27 -2.15 0.65
CA ASN A 86 -15.06 -1.82 -0.75
C ASN A 86 -15.44 -3.00 -1.65
N LEU A 87 -16.70 -3.04 -2.09
CA LEU A 87 -17.21 -4.11 -2.94
C LEU A 87 -16.43 -4.22 -4.25
N ALA A 88 -16.14 -3.08 -4.89
CA ALA A 88 -15.39 -3.04 -6.15
C ALA A 88 -13.99 -3.64 -6.00
N ALA A 89 -13.29 -3.38 -4.89
CA ALA A 89 -11.99 -3.99 -4.63
C ALA A 89 -12.09 -5.50 -4.39
N ILE A 90 -13.12 -5.96 -3.68
CA ILE A 90 -13.34 -7.40 -3.40
C ILE A 90 -13.67 -8.15 -4.68
N GLU A 91 -14.53 -7.60 -5.54
CA GLU A 91 -14.88 -8.18 -6.83
C GLU A 91 -13.65 -8.26 -7.74
N MET A 92 -12.92 -7.14 -7.86
CA MET A 92 -11.68 -7.09 -8.66
C MET A 92 -10.62 -8.07 -8.15
N ALA A 93 -10.44 -8.19 -6.83
CA ALA A 93 -9.53 -9.18 -6.24
C ALA A 93 -9.94 -10.61 -6.62
N ARG A 94 -11.22 -10.95 -6.46
CA ARG A 94 -11.74 -12.27 -6.79
C ARG A 94 -11.57 -12.60 -8.28
N GLU A 95 -11.81 -11.65 -9.16
CA GLU A 95 -11.69 -11.83 -10.61
C GLU A 95 -10.24 -12.10 -11.04
N ASN A 96 -9.28 -11.49 -10.36
CA ASN A 96 -7.84 -11.63 -10.64
C ASN A 96 -7.14 -12.71 -9.79
N GLY A 97 -7.88 -13.55 -9.05
CA GLY A 97 -7.27 -14.62 -8.25
C GLY A 97 -6.55 -14.14 -6.98
N VAL A 98 -6.88 -12.95 -6.50
CA VAL A 98 -6.36 -12.40 -5.24
C VAL A 98 -7.31 -12.77 -4.09
N ILE A 99 -6.77 -13.45 -3.09
CA ILE A 99 -7.47 -13.77 -1.84
C ILE A 99 -7.09 -12.68 -0.83
N ILE A 100 -8.07 -11.91 -0.35
CA ILE A 100 -7.84 -10.89 0.67
C ILE A 100 -8.03 -11.50 2.06
N LEU A 101 -7.01 -11.35 2.92
CA LEU A 101 -7.08 -11.67 4.33
C LEU A 101 -6.81 -10.41 5.15
N GLN A 102 -7.76 -10.03 6.00
CA GLN A 102 -7.62 -8.87 6.88
C GLN A 102 -7.21 -9.31 8.29
N LEU A 103 -6.15 -8.71 8.82
CA LEU A 103 -5.72 -8.95 10.20
C LEU A 103 -6.71 -8.34 11.21
N PRO A 104 -6.89 -8.95 12.39
CA PRO A 104 -7.75 -8.37 13.43
C PRO A 104 -7.29 -6.97 13.83
N GLY A 105 -8.25 -6.06 14.04
CA GLY A 105 -7.95 -4.70 14.49
C GLY A 105 -7.08 -4.68 15.74
N HIS A 106 -6.23 -3.66 15.87
CA HIS A 106 -5.30 -3.46 16.99
C HIS A 106 -4.22 -4.54 17.18
N THR A 107 -4.07 -5.50 16.26
CA THR A 107 -3.01 -6.51 16.33
C THR A 107 -1.79 -6.19 15.45
N THR A 108 -1.79 -5.04 14.80
CA THR A 108 -0.78 -4.60 13.83
C THR A 108 0.66 -4.71 14.37
N HIS A 109 0.89 -4.20 15.57
CA HIS A 109 2.17 -4.25 16.29
C HIS A 109 2.71 -5.66 16.60
N ARG A 110 1.92 -6.72 16.36
CA ARG A 110 2.29 -8.13 16.56
C ARG A 110 2.24 -8.94 15.28
N LEU A 111 1.22 -8.70 14.44
CA LEU A 111 0.89 -9.57 13.32
C LEU A 111 1.26 -9.00 11.96
N GLN A 112 1.43 -7.68 11.81
CA GLN A 112 1.81 -7.10 10.52
C GLN A 112 3.33 -7.16 10.34
N PRO A 113 3.85 -7.98 9.40
CA PRO A 113 5.30 -8.15 9.25
C PRO A 113 5.99 -6.85 8.81
N LEU A 114 5.34 -6.05 7.97
CA LEU A 114 5.88 -4.78 7.50
C LEU A 114 6.09 -3.79 8.65
N ASP A 115 5.13 -3.65 9.55
CA ASP A 115 5.24 -2.71 10.68
C ASP A 115 6.36 -3.11 11.64
N VAL A 116 6.47 -4.41 11.94
CA VAL A 116 7.45 -4.91 12.92
C VAL A 116 8.87 -4.97 12.32
N ALA A 117 9.01 -5.48 11.11
CA ALA A 117 10.32 -5.82 10.52
C ALA A 117 10.87 -4.77 9.56
N VAL A 118 10.02 -3.95 8.92
CA VAL A 118 10.44 -3.02 7.86
C VAL A 118 10.27 -1.57 8.29
N PHE A 119 9.06 -1.14 8.67
CA PHE A 119 8.79 0.26 8.94
C PHE A 119 9.43 0.75 10.24
N LYS A 120 9.46 -0.08 11.28
CA LYS A 120 10.15 0.28 12.54
C LYS A 120 11.63 0.64 12.33
N PRO A 121 12.49 -0.21 11.72
CA PRO A 121 13.87 0.18 11.45
C PRO A 121 13.96 1.31 10.42
N PHE A 122 13.10 1.32 9.39
CA PHE A 122 13.08 2.39 8.39
C PHE A 122 12.88 3.77 9.04
N GLN A 123 11.92 3.88 9.97
CA GLN A 123 11.66 5.13 10.69
C GLN A 123 12.90 5.61 11.46
N VAL A 124 13.59 4.71 12.17
CA VAL A 124 14.81 5.04 12.91
C VAL A 124 15.89 5.61 12.00
N TYR A 125 16.14 4.97 10.86
CA TYR A 125 17.16 5.45 9.92
C TYR A 125 16.75 6.73 9.18
N TYR A 126 15.46 6.88 8.90
CA TYR A 126 14.91 8.10 8.31
C TYR A 126 15.13 9.28 9.25
N ASP A 127 14.76 9.16 10.52
CA ASP A 127 14.93 10.22 11.52
C ASP A 127 16.41 10.62 11.65
N GLN A 128 17.32 9.65 11.72
CA GLN A 128 18.78 9.89 11.72
C GLN A 128 19.29 10.60 10.47
N SER A 129 18.65 10.39 9.31
CA SER A 129 19.05 11.02 8.05
C SER A 129 18.56 12.45 7.94
N VAL A 130 17.44 12.78 8.60
CA VAL A 130 16.84 14.12 8.59
C VAL A 130 17.44 15.03 9.67
N GLU A 131 17.94 14.46 10.77
CA GLU A 131 18.63 15.20 11.84
C GLU A 131 20.08 15.61 11.50
N LYS A 132 20.60 15.19 10.34
CA LYS A 132 21.92 15.58 9.82
C LYS A 132 21.84 16.79 8.91
#